data_AF-A0A1F8DPK5-F1
#
_entry.id   AF-A0A1F8DPK5-F1
#
_cell.length_a   1.000
_cell.length_b   1.000
_cell.length_c   1.000
_cell.angle_alpha   90.00
_cell.angle_beta   90.00
_cell.angle_gamma   90.00
#
_symmetry.space_group_name_H-M   'P 1'
#
loop_
_entity.id
_entity.type
_entity.pdbx_description
1 polymer ?
#
loop_
_entity_poly.entity_id
_entity_poly.type
_entity_poly.pdbx_seq_one_letter_code
_entity_poly.pdbx_strand_id
1 'polypeptide(L)' 'MKKLFVNTKSTSSSELEHIARKCDFRVVQGKKHTKIETTDGVFITTVPRHAKIKREVAKEIVKRMNEHGAGIEYI' A
#
# COMPACT_ATOMS: atom_id res chain seq x y z
N MET A 1 -17.63 -3.42 6.80
CA MET A 1 -16.27 -2.98 6.40
C MET A 1 -16.30 -2.59 4.93
N LYS A 2 -15.87 -1.38 4.55
CA LYS A 2 -15.80 -0.95 3.15
C LYS A 2 -14.64 -1.68 2.46
N LYS A 3 -14.94 -2.53 1.48
CA LYS A 3 -13.93 -3.18 0.63
C LYS A 3 -13.17 -2.10 -0.16
N LEU A 4 -11.86 -2.06 -0.02
CA LEU A 4 -11.01 -1.12 -0.75
C LEU A 4 -10.51 -1.81 -2.02
N PHE A 5 -10.62 -1.13 -3.15
CA PHE A 5 -10.19 -1.67 -4.45
C PHE A 5 -8.95 -0.93 -4.92
N VAL A 6 -7.94 -1.66 -5.40
CA VAL A 6 -6.79 -1.07 -6.09
C VAL A 6 -6.67 -1.57 -7.52
N ASN A 7 -6.49 -0.65 -8.46
CA ASN A 7 -6.28 -1.00 -9.86
C ASN A 7 -4.80 -1.28 -10.11
N THR A 8 -4.41 -2.56 -10.07
CA THR A 8 -2.99 -2.96 -10.15
C THR A 8 -2.36 -2.72 -11.52
N LYS A 9 -3.14 -2.47 -12.57
CA LYS A 9 -2.62 -2.18 -13.93
C LYS A 9 -2.03 -0.79 -14.06
N SER A 10 -2.48 0.17 -13.26
CA SER A 10 -2.04 1.57 -13.35
C SER A 10 -1.99 2.25 -11.99
N THR A 11 -1.40 1.59 -11.00
CA THR A 11 -1.29 2.15 -9.65
C THR A 11 -0.11 3.12 -9.53
N SER A 12 -0.37 4.29 -8.95
CA SER A 12 0.67 5.22 -8.50
C SER A 12 1.00 5.02 -7.02
N SER A 13 2.19 5.45 -6.61
CA SER A 13 2.57 5.48 -5.18
C SER A 13 1.51 6.18 -4.31
N SER A 14 0.96 7.29 -4.79
CA SER A 14 -0.04 8.06 -4.06
C SER A 14 -1.36 7.30 -3.80
N GLU A 15 -1.80 6.44 -4.73
CA GLU A 15 -2.99 5.60 -4.50
C GLU A 15 -2.75 4.57 -3.40
N LEU A 16 -1.59 3.89 -3.41
CA LEU A 16 -1.24 2.91 -2.37
C LEU A 16 -1.11 3.58 -1.00
N GLU A 17 -0.53 4.78 -0.96
CA GLU A 17 -0.44 5.57 0.28
C GLU A 17 -1.83 5.96 0.79
N HIS A 18 -2.75 6.34 -0.10
CA HIS A 18 -4.11 6.69 0.27
C HIS A 18 -4.88 5.49 0.81
N ILE A 19 -4.73 4.31 0.19
CA ILE A 19 -5.32 3.06 0.66
C ILE A 19 -4.74 2.65 2.02
N ALA A 20 -3.41 2.75 2.17
CA ALA A 20 -2.74 2.46 3.44
C ALA A 20 -3.30 3.28 4.60
N ARG A 21 -3.47 4.59 4.40
CA ARG A 21 -4.08 5.48 5.40
C ARG A 21 -5.54 5.13 5.70
N LYS A 22 -6.30 4.64 4.71
CA LYS A 22 -7.69 4.19 4.90
C LYS A 22 -7.80 2.85 5.64
N CYS A 23 -6.73 2.07 5.68
CA CYS A 23 -6.63 0.83 6.44
C CYS A 23 -5.98 1.03 7.82
N ASP A 24 -5.96 2.26 8.33
CA ASP A 24 -5.31 2.61 9.61
C ASP A 24 -3.81 2.26 9.67
N PHE A 25 -3.12 2.15 8.52
CA PHE A 25 -1.67 2.01 8.52
C PHE A 25 -0.98 3.37 8.62
N ARG A 26 0.16 3.37 9.29
CA ARG A 26 1.06 4.50 9.35
C ARG A 26 1.89 4.57 8.08
N VAL A 27 1.88 5.73 7.44
CA VAL A 27 2.59 5.97 6.18
C VAL A 27 3.73 6.95 6.44
N VAL A 28 4.97 6.48 6.36
CA VAL A 28 6.18 7.27 6.56
C VAL A 28 6.83 7.59 5.22
N GLN A 29 6.69 8.83 4.78
CA GLN A 29 7.18 9.29 3.48
C GLN A 29 8.68 9.62 3.55
N GLY A 30 9.48 8.87 2.78
CA GLY A 30 10.88 9.19 2.54
C GLY A 30 11.11 9.94 1.23
N LYS A 31 12.39 10.20 0.91
CA LYS A 31 12.79 10.85 -0.35
C LYS A 31 12.45 10.02 -1.59
N LYS A 32 12.83 8.74 -1.62
CA LYS A 32 12.66 7.84 -2.78
C LYS A 32 11.57 6.78 -2.61
N HIS A 33 11.25 6.46 -1.36
CA HIS A 33 10.32 5.39 -1.01
C HIS A 33 9.46 5.84 0.17
N THR A 34 8.25 5.29 0.24
CA THR A 34 7.35 5.44 1.37
C THR A 34 7.29 4.12 2.13
N LYS A 35 7.47 4.15 3.44
CA LYS A 35 7.29 2.97 4.30
C LYS A 35 5.85 2.90 4.80
N ILE A 36 5.31 1.70 4.84
CA ILE A 36 4.01 1.41 5.45
C ILE A 36 4.27 0.55 6.68
N GLU A 37 3.75 1.01 7.81
CA GLU A 37 3.91 0.41 9.12
C GLU A 37 2.53 0.27 9.78
N THR A 38 2.36 -0.68 10.69
CA THR A 38 1.16 -0.73 11.54
C THR A 38 1.16 0.45 12.52
N THR A 39 0.00 0.71 13.14
CA THR A 39 -0.12 1.63 14.28
C THR A 39 0.84 1.31 15.41
N ASP A 40 1.13 0.03 15.61
CA ASP A 40 2.06 -0.50 16.62
C ASP A 40 3.54 -0.38 16.22
N GLY A 41 3.82 0.19 15.03
CA GLY A 41 5.18 0.40 14.53
C GLY A 41 5.81 -0.83 13.88
N VAL A 42 5.03 -1.85 13.53
CA VAL A 42 5.52 -3.02 12.79
C VAL A 42 5.67 -2.66 11.32
N PHE A 43 6.86 -2.86 10.77
CA PHE A 43 7.11 -2.66 9.35
C PHE A 43 6.36 -3.70 8.50
N ILE A 44 5.54 -3.23 7.55
CA ILE A 44 4.79 -4.10 6.63
C ILE A 44 5.52 -4.19 5.30
N THR A 45 5.73 -3.04 4.66
CA THR A 45 6.29 -2.99 3.30
C THR A 45 6.78 -1.59 2.92
N THR A 46 7.50 -1.52 1.79
CA THR A 46 7.99 -0.27 1.21
C THR A 46 7.39 -0.07 -0.17
N VAL A 47 6.85 1.12 -0.41
CA VAL A 47 6.29 1.55 -1.70
C VAL A 47 7.29 2.48 -2.40
N PRO A 48 7.77 2.16 -3.61
CA PRO A 48 8.62 3.09 -4.37
C PRO A 48 7.80 4.31 -4.82
N ARG A 49 8.33 5.53 -4.65
CA ARG A 49 7.66 6.77 -5.08
C ARG A 49 7.80 6.99 -6.58
N HIS A 50 7.21 6.10 -7.36
CA HIS A 50 7.13 6.21 -8.81
C HIS A 50 5.72 6.66 -9.23
N ALA A 51 5.64 7.35 -10.37
CA ALA A 51 4.37 7.70 -10.99
C ALA A 51 3.60 6.44 -11.44
N LYS A 52 4.33 5.39 -11.86
CA LYS A 52 3.77 4.11 -12.26
C LYS A 52 4.51 2.97 -11.57
N ILE A 53 3.79 2.15 -10.83
CA ILE A 53 4.31 0.95 -10.18
C ILE A 53 3.99 -0.26 -11.05
N LYS A 54 4.94 -1.19 -11.16
CA LYS A 54 4.72 -2.45 -11.88
C LYS A 54 3.62 -3.24 -11.19
N ARG A 55 2.74 -3.86 -11.98
CA ARG A 55 1.61 -4.65 -11.48
C ARG A 55 1.99 -5.67 -10.42
N GLU A 56 3.09 -6.39 -10.64
CA GLU A 56 3.60 -7.40 -9.70
C GLU A 56 3.97 -6.81 -8.35
N VAL A 57 4.67 -5.67 -8.36
CA VAL A 57 5.06 -4.94 -7.14
C VAL A 57 3.83 -4.43 -6.40
N ALA A 58 2.86 -3.86 -7.12
CA ALA A 58 1.61 -3.40 -6.53
C ALA A 58 0.83 -4.56 -5.87
N LYS A 59 0.76 -5.72 -6.53
CA LYS A 59 0.13 -6.93 -5.96
C LYS A 59 0.86 -7.43 -4.72
N GLU A 60 2.18 -7.45 -4.72
CA GLU A 60 2.96 -7.89 -3.56
C GLU A 60 2.76 -6.95 -2.35
N ILE A 61 2.73 -5.64 -2.59
CA ILE A 61 2.45 -4.63 -1.56
C ILE A 61 1.06 -4.88 -0.94
N VAL A 62 0.04 -5.02 -1.77
CA VAL A 62 -1.35 -5.26 -1.31
C VAL A 62 -1.45 -6.58 -0.56
N LYS A 63 -0.78 -7.64 -1.05
CA LYS A 63 -0.74 -8.93 -0.36
C LYS A 63 -0.19 -8.78 1.05
N ARG A 64 0.96 -8.12 1.21
CA ARG A 64 1.53 -7.87 2.55
C ARG A 64 0.60 -7.04 3.42
N MET A 65 -0.03 -6.01 2.88
CA MET A 65 -1.00 -5.22 3.65
C MET A 65 -2.17 -6.10 4.13
N ASN A 66 -2.69 -6.97 3.27
CA ASN A 66 -3.76 -7.90 3.63
C ASN A 66 -3.34 -8.94 4.68
N GLU A 67 -2.11 -9.44 4.63
CA GLU A 67 -1.56 -10.33 5.67
C GLU A 67 -1.54 -9.66 7.06
N HIS A 68 -1.46 -8.33 7.08
CA HIS A 68 -1.53 -7.51 8.30
C HIS A 68 -2.94 -6.95 8.58
N GLY A 69 -3.98 -7.51 7.97
CA GLY A 69 -5.38 -7.18 8.25
C GLY A 69 -6.01 -6.13 7.34
N ALA A 70 -5.33 -5.71 6.27
CA ALA A 70 -5.98 -4.88 5.27
C ALA A 70 -7.05 -5.69 4.52
N GLY A 71 -8.25 -5.13 4.38
CA GLY A 71 -9.33 -5.72 3.59
C GLY A 71 -9.32 -5.25 2.13
N ILE A 72 -8.16 -5.29 1.46
CA ILE A 72 -7.97 -4.70 0.12
C ILE A 72 -8.14 -5.79 -0.96
N GLU A 73 -9.09 -5.61 -1.87
CA GLU A 73 -9.19 -6.41 -3.09
C GLU A 73 -8.53 -5.67 -4.26
N TYR A 74 -7.93 -6.40 -5.22
CA TYR A 74 -7.32 -5.79 -6.40
C TYR A 74 -8.03 -6.21 -7.69
N ILE A 75 -8.08 -5.29 -8.65
CA ILE A 75 -8.65 -5.46 -10.00
C ILE A 75 -7.51 -5.37 -11.04
#